data_AF-A0A9D1VSX2-F1
#
_entry.id   AF-A0A9D1VSX2-F1
#
_cell.length_a   1.000
_cell.length_b   1.000
_cell.length_c   1.000
_cell.angle_alpha   90.00
_cell.angle_beta   90.00
_cell.angle_gamma   90.00
#
_symmetry.space_group_name_H-M   'P 1'
#
loop_
_entity.id
_entity.type
_entity.pdbx_description
1 polymer ?
#
loop_
_entity_poly.entity_id
_entity_poly.type
_entity_poly.pdbx_seq_one_letter_code
_entity_poly.pdbx_strand_id
1 'polypeptide(L)'
;MEKINGYARSEAEELVGYIAEGRRAGKTLTALFAGYGRAHGRAGGSVRNYYYRLLKTDSPAARGILEGTRLRAEAVRPFTEAEQEEMLRLILTERGKGVSVRRAIANVCDGDEKKMLRYQNKYRNLLKKQPETVRAAARRLGVPAEPPAARPPRLLCRRLEGEIDALYERIGAALRAENERLREEIGRLCEENEILRRAAGGQNRPDEEGKG
;
A
#
# COMPACT_ATOMS: atom_id res chain seq x y z
N MET A 1 15.57 -25.77 -4.29
CA MET A 1 15.91 -24.43 -4.81
C MET A 1 16.47 -23.58 -3.69
N GLU A 2 17.70 -23.13 -3.83
CA GLU A 2 18.31 -22.18 -2.89
C GLU A 2 17.55 -20.84 -2.95
N LYS A 3 17.13 -20.35 -1.78
CA LYS A 3 16.40 -19.08 -1.65
C LYS A 3 17.22 -18.12 -0.82
N ILE A 4 17.25 -16.86 -1.24
CA ILE A 4 17.93 -15.78 -0.51
C ILE A 4 16.86 -14.76 -0.18
N ASN A 5 16.63 -14.51 1.11
CA ASN A 5 15.61 -13.55 1.59
C ASN A 5 14.20 -13.75 1.01
N GLY A 6 13.84 -14.99 0.66
CA GLY A 6 12.51 -15.37 0.14
C GLY A 6 12.38 -15.40 -1.38
N TYR A 7 13.38 -14.91 -2.12
CA TYR A 7 13.43 -15.03 -3.58
C TYR A 7 14.26 -16.24 -3.98
N ALA A 8 13.92 -16.86 -5.11
CA ALA A 8 14.80 -17.85 -5.72
C ALA A 8 16.13 -17.19 -6.11
N ARG A 9 17.23 -17.95 -6.09
CA ARG A 9 18.53 -17.42 -6.51
C ARG A 9 18.51 -16.84 -7.93
N SER A 10 17.90 -17.53 -8.89
CA SER A 10 17.75 -17.05 -10.27
C SER A 10 16.93 -15.75 -10.35
N GLU A 11 15.82 -15.65 -9.63
CA GLU A 11 14.98 -14.44 -9.55
C GLU A 11 15.78 -13.25 -8.97
N ALA A 12 16.65 -13.52 -7.98
CA ALA A 12 17.50 -12.52 -7.37
C ALA A 12 18.62 -12.03 -8.30
N GLU A 13 19.25 -12.94 -9.05
CA GLU A 13 20.27 -12.62 -10.07
C GLU A 13 19.67 -11.78 -11.21
N GLU A 14 18.50 -12.17 -11.70
CA GLU A 14 17.76 -11.43 -12.74
C GLU A 14 17.38 -10.02 -12.27
N LEU A 15 16.84 -9.88 -11.05
CA LEU A 15 16.52 -8.58 -10.46
C LEU A 15 17.76 -7.68 -10.36
N VAL A 16 18.88 -8.23 -9.91
CA VAL A 16 20.13 -7.47 -9.75
C VAL A 16 20.68 -7.03 -11.10
N GLY A 17 20.65 -7.90 -12.11
CA GLY A 17 20.99 -7.56 -13.49
C GLY A 17 20.13 -6.43 -14.04
N TYR A 18 18.80 -6.57 -13.94
CA TYR A 18 17.83 -5.56 -14.39
C TYR A 18 18.05 -4.19 -13.73
N ILE A 19 18.31 -4.16 -12.41
CA ILE A 19 18.57 -2.92 -11.69
C ILE A 19 19.92 -2.33 -12.11
N ALA A 20 20.97 -3.15 -12.23
CA ALA A 20 22.31 -2.69 -12.60
C ALA A 20 22.34 -2.09 -14.02
N GLU A 21 21.62 -2.68 -14.96
CA GLU A 21 21.45 -2.13 -16.31
C GLU A 21 20.58 -0.86 -16.30
N GLY A 22 19.44 -0.92 -15.62
CA GLY A 22 18.54 0.23 -15.51
C GLY A 22 19.20 1.47 -14.91
N ARG A 23 20.05 1.29 -13.89
CA ARG A 23 20.85 2.39 -13.32
C ARG A 23 21.90 2.92 -14.28
N ARG A 24 22.55 2.06 -15.06
CA ARG A 24 23.49 2.48 -16.13
C ARG A 24 22.79 3.31 -17.20
N ALA A 25 21.53 2.99 -17.49
CA ALA A 25 20.66 3.73 -18.40
C ALA A 25 20.00 4.99 -17.78
N GLY A 26 20.37 5.39 -16.56
CA GLY A 26 19.87 6.61 -15.91
C GLY A 26 18.46 6.51 -15.33
N LYS A 27 17.85 5.32 -15.26
CA LYS A 27 16.51 5.12 -14.68
C LYS A 27 16.53 5.22 -13.16
N THR A 28 15.46 5.75 -12.58
CA THR A 28 15.30 5.80 -11.13
C THR A 28 14.99 4.43 -10.54
N LEU A 29 15.48 4.16 -9.32
CA LEU A 29 15.19 2.90 -8.62
C LEU A 29 13.68 2.66 -8.46
N THR A 30 12.90 3.71 -8.19
CA THR A 30 11.43 3.63 -8.09
C THR A 30 10.80 3.10 -9.37
N ALA A 31 11.21 3.63 -10.54
CA ALA A 31 10.71 3.16 -11.82
C ALA A 31 11.13 1.71 -12.11
N LEU A 32 12.37 1.34 -11.74
CA LEU A 32 12.88 -0.02 -11.92
C LEU A 32 12.14 -1.03 -11.03
N PHE A 33 11.88 -0.72 -9.76
CA PHE A 33 11.12 -1.61 -8.89
C PHE A 33 9.69 -1.82 -9.38
N ALA A 34 9.04 -0.75 -9.86
CA ALA A 34 7.69 -0.84 -10.44
C ALA A 34 7.70 -1.65 -11.74
N GLY A 35 8.68 -1.43 -12.62
CA GLY A 35 8.84 -2.15 -13.88
C GLY A 35 9.09 -3.64 -13.68
N TYR A 36 10.08 -3.99 -12.86
CA TYR A 36 10.38 -5.38 -12.50
C TYR A 36 9.17 -6.06 -11.84
N GLY A 37 8.52 -5.35 -10.91
CA GLY A 37 7.33 -5.86 -10.22
C GLY A 37 6.21 -6.24 -11.18
N ARG A 38 5.88 -5.37 -12.15
CA ARG A 38 4.86 -5.67 -13.17
C ARG A 38 5.22 -6.88 -14.03
N ALA A 39 6.49 -6.99 -14.45
CA ALA A 39 6.92 -8.10 -15.30
C ALA A 39 6.90 -9.47 -14.59
N HIS A 40 7.10 -9.49 -13.27
CA HIS A 40 7.25 -10.73 -12.48
C HIS A 40 6.07 -10.99 -11.53
N GLY A 41 4.94 -10.28 -11.69
CA GLY A 41 3.78 -10.43 -10.82
C GLY A 41 4.05 -10.09 -9.35
N ARG A 42 5.00 -9.18 -9.08
CA ARG A 42 5.35 -8.70 -7.73
C ARG A 42 4.89 -7.26 -7.52
N ALA A 43 4.47 -6.94 -6.30
CA ALA A 43 4.29 -5.55 -5.91
C ALA A 43 5.65 -4.82 -5.90
N GLY A 44 5.76 -3.65 -6.53
CA GLY A 44 7.02 -2.88 -6.58
C GLY A 44 7.61 -2.56 -5.20
N GLY A 45 6.75 -2.39 -4.18
CA GLY A 45 7.17 -2.24 -2.79
C GLY A 45 7.85 -3.49 -2.21
N SER A 46 7.42 -4.68 -2.61
CA SER A 46 8.04 -5.96 -2.23
C SER A 46 9.43 -6.09 -2.86
N VAL A 47 9.53 -5.79 -4.15
CA VAL A 47 10.82 -5.78 -4.89
C VAL A 47 11.81 -4.81 -4.25
N ARG A 48 11.36 -3.57 -3.94
CA ARG A 48 12.16 -2.58 -3.23
C ARG A 48 12.66 -3.09 -1.88
N ASN A 49 11.77 -3.65 -1.06
CA ASN A 49 12.12 -4.13 0.27
C ASN A 49 13.10 -5.30 0.20
N TYR A 50 12.90 -6.21 -0.75
CA TYR A 50 13.81 -7.30 -1.04
C TYR A 50 15.20 -6.79 -1.43
N TYR A 51 15.26 -5.88 -2.41
CA TYR A 51 16.50 -5.30 -2.90
C TYR A 51 17.35 -4.68 -1.78
N TYR A 52 16.76 -3.82 -0.94
CA TYR A 52 17.50 -3.22 0.17
C TYR A 52 17.88 -4.21 1.27
N ARG A 53 17.12 -5.29 1.45
CA ARG A 53 17.49 -6.37 2.37
C ARG A 53 18.66 -7.18 1.82
N LEU A 54 18.66 -7.49 0.53
CA LEU A 54 19.76 -8.18 -0.17
C LEU A 54 21.06 -7.39 -0.03
N LEU A 55 21.05 -6.07 -0.29
CA LEU A 55 22.23 -5.21 -0.13
C LEU A 55 22.81 -5.16 1.30
N LYS A 56 22.01 -5.53 2.31
CA LYS A 56 22.43 -5.56 3.73
C LYS A 56 22.75 -6.98 4.22
N THR A 57 22.52 -8.00 3.40
CA THR A 57 22.70 -9.39 3.79
C THR A 57 24.16 -9.77 3.59
N ASP A 58 24.83 -10.09 4.69
CA ASP A 58 26.22 -10.52 4.64
C ASP A 58 26.30 -12.06 4.59
N SER A 59 26.04 -12.63 3.41
CA SER A 59 26.18 -14.07 3.16
C SER A 59 26.93 -14.33 1.86
N PRO A 60 27.67 -15.45 1.72
CA PRO A 60 28.39 -15.78 0.49
C PRO A 60 27.49 -15.77 -0.74
N ALA A 61 26.27 -16.31 -0.62
CA ALA A 61 25.30 -16.33 -1.70
C ALA A 61 24.83 -14.92 -2.10
N ALA A 62 24.56 -14.03 -1.13
CA ALA A 62 24.19 -12.64 -1.43
C ALA A 62 25.36 -11.86 -2.04
N ARG A 63 26.59 -12.08 -1.56
CA ARG A 63 27.80 -11.46 -2.13
C ARG A 63 28.03 -11.91 -3.57
N GLY A 64 27.86 -13.20 -3.87
CA GLY A 64 27.99 -13.74 -5.23
C GLY A 64 26.99 -13.13 -6.21
N ILE A 65 25.74 -12.90 -5.80
CA ILE A 65 24.74 -12.22 -6.65
C ILE A 65 25.10 -10.76 -6.93
N LEU A 66 25.68 -10.07 -5.93
CA LEU A 66 26.04 -8.67 -6.05
C LEU A 66 27.42 -8.46 -6.70
N GLU A 67 28.19 -9.54 -6.88
CA GLU A 67 29.54 -9.51 -7.45
C GLU A 67 29.52 -8.94 -8.87
N GLY A 68 30.54 -8.14 -9.21
CA GLY A 68 30.60 -7.43 -10.49
C GLY A 68 29.60 -6.27 -10.65
N THR A 69 28.65 -6.09 -9.73
CA THR A 69 27.72 -4.94 -9.77
C THR A 69 28.25 -3.76 -8.97
N ARG A 70 27.93 -2.53 -9.41
CA ARG A 70 28.19 -1.29 -8.64
C ARG A 70 27.08 -0.99 -7.61
N LEU A 71 26.24 -1.96 -7.28
CA LEU A 71 25.12 -1.78 -6.38
C LEU A 71 25.58 -1.92 -4.93
N ARG A 72 25.44 -0.84 -4.16
CA ARG A 72 25.75 -0.82 -2.73
C ARG A 72 24.66 -0.05 -1.99
N ALA A 73 24.36 -0.48 -0.78
CA ALA A 73 23.54 0.34 0.11
C ALA A 73 24.32 1.60 0.49
N GLU A 74 23.70 2.77 0.36
CA GLU A 74 24.29 3.98 0.92
C GLU A 74 24.45 3.84 2.43
N ALA A 75 25.57 4.32 2.96
CA ALA A 75 25.82 4.34 4.39
C ALA A 75 24.78 5.23 5.07
N VAL A 76 23.97 4.63 5.94
CA VAL A 76 22.97 5.38 6.72
C VAL A 76 23.73 6.21 7.75
N ARG A 77 23.76 7.53 7.56
CA ARG A 77 24.31 8.45 8.57
C ARG A 77 23.44 8.43 9.83
N PRO A 78 23.95 7.98 10.99
CA PRO A 78 23.19 8.01 12.23
C PRO A 78 22.90 9.46 12.63
N PHE A 79 21.85 9.66 13.42
CA PHE A 79 21.63 10.94 14.09
C PHE A 79 22.65 11.08 15.21
N THR A 80 23.31 12.22 15.30
CA THR A 80 24.03 12.62 16.51
C THR A 80 23.03 13.01 17.60
N GLU A 81 23.48 13.09 18.85
CA GLU A 81 22.64 13.55 19.96
C GLU A 81 22.16 14.98 19.76
N ALA A 82 23.06 15.88 19.37
CA ALA A 82 22.73 17.26 19.03
C ALA A 82 21.72 17.37 17.88
N GLU A 83 21.89 16.56 16.82
CA GLU A 83 20.95 16.54 15.69
C GLU A 83 19.57 16.03 16.12
N GLN A 84 19.53 15.04 17.02
CA GLN A 84 18.29 14.50 17.57
C GLN A 84 17.56 15.53 18.44
N GLU A 85 18.29 16.22 19.33
CA GLU A 85 17.73 17.25 20.19
C GLU A 85 17.17 18.41 19.38
N GLU A 86 17.93 18.90 18.40
CA GLU A 86 17.47 19.97 17.51
C GLU A 86 16.25 19.55 16.69
N MET A 87 16.25 18.33 16.15
CA MET A 87 15.10 17.77 15.45
C MET A 87 13.84 17.76 16.35
N LEU A 88 13.96 17.29 17.59
CA LEU A 88 12.83 17.26 18.53
C LEU A 88 12.37 18.66 18.87
N ARG A 89 13.29 19.60 19.11
CA ARG A 89 12.99 21.01 19.39
C ARG A 89 12.15 21.61 18.27
N LEU A 90 12.62 21.54 17.03
CA LEU A 90 11.93 22.10 15.87
C LEU A 90 10.54 21.48 15.66
N ILE A 91 10.44 20.14 15.72
CA ILE A 91 9.17 19.42 15.50
C ILE A 91 8.14 19.79 16.58
N LEU A 92 8.56 19.80 17.85
CA LEU A 92 7.65 20.05 18.98
C LEU A 92 7.22 21.52 19.04
N THR A 93 8.13 22.46 18.74
CA THR A 93 7.78 23.87 18.62
C THR A 93 6.75 24.11 17.51
N GLU A 94 6.95 23.54 16.32
CA GLU A 94 5.94 23.65 15.24
C GLU A 94 4.62 23.00 15.61
N ARG A 95 4.65 21.83 16.25
CA ARG A 95 3.45 21.16 16.75
C ARG A 95 2.69 22.01 17.76
N GLY A 96 3.37 22.82 18.58
CA GLY A 96 2.75 23.75 19.52
C GLY A 96 1.73 24.70 18.87
N LYS A 97 1.82 24.91 17.55
CA LYS A 97 0.86 25.68 16.74
C LYS A 97 -0.44 24.92 16.41
N GLY A 98 -0.62 23.70 16.92
CA GLY A 98 -1.82 22.88 16.69
C GLY A 98 -1.79 22.04 15.41
N VAL A 99 -0.65 21.91 14.73
CA VAL A 99 -0.52 21.09 13.52
C VAL A 99 -0.13 19.65 13.85
N SER A 100 -0.50 18.71 12.96
CA SER A 100 -0.08 17.31 13.10
C SER A 100 1.45 17.16 13.04
N VAL A 101 2.00 16.13 13.68
CA VAL A 101 3.44 15.82 13.64
C VAL A 101 3.97 15.72 12.20
N ARG A 102 3.21 15.07 11.31
CA ARG A 102 3.61 14.94 9.89
C ARG A 102 3.74 16.32 9.24
N ARG A 103 2.78 17.22 9.50
CA ARG A 103 2.81 18.59 8.97
C ARG A 103 3.93 19.42 9.61
N ALA A 104 4.15 19.29 10.92
CA ALA A 104 5.28 19.93 11.61
C ALA A 104 6.61 19.52 10.98
N ILE A 105 6.84 18.22 10.76
CA ILE A 105 8.07 17.73 10.11
C ILE A 105 8.20 18.27 8.69
N ALA A 106 7.09 18.31 7.92
CA ALA A 106 7.10 18.87 6.57
C ALA A 106 7.49 20.37 6.57
N ASN A 107 6.94 21.16 7.49
CA ASN A 107 7.28 22.58 7.65
C ASN A 107 8.76 22.76 8.02
N VAL A 108 9.27 21.97 8.98
CA VAL A 108 10.68 22.04 9.44
C VAL A 108 11.68 21.65 8.34
N CYS A 109 11.26 20.79 7.41
CA CYS A 109 12.13 20.28 6.35
C CYS A 109 12.06 21.12 5.07
N ASP A 110 11.15 22.10 4.98
CA ASP A 110 11.05 23.08 3.89
C ASP A 110 11.17 22.47 2.47
N GLY A 111 10.41 21.40 2.22
CA GLY A 111 10.41 20.71 0.93
C GLY A 111 11.56 19.72 0.68
N ASP A 112 12.54 19.60 1.59
CA ASP A 112 13.57 18.55 1.49
C ASP A 112 12.97 17.18 1.86
N GLU A 113 12.61 16.41 0.83
CA GLU A 113 12.00 15.09 0.96
C GLU A 113 12.91 14.08 1.69
N LYS A 114 14.23 14.14 1.48
CA LYS A 114 15.19 13.22 2.11
C LYS A 114 15.30 13.51 3.60
N LYS A 115 15.42 14.79 3.97
CA LYS A 115 15.44 15.24 5.37
C LYS A 115 14.11 14.94 6.05
N MET A 116 12.98 15.20 5.39
CA MET A 116 11.64 14.90 5.88
C MET A 116 11.49 13.41 6.21
N LEU A 117 11.85 12.53 5.28
CA LEU A 117 11.77 11.08 5.50
C LEU A 117 12.70 10.62 6.64
N ARG A 118 13.90 11.19 6.73
CA ARG A 118 14.87 10.91 7.79
C ARG A 118 14.32 11.33 9.17
N TYR A 119 13.70 12.50 9.25
CA TYR A 119 13.08 13.02 10.48
C TYR A 119 11.85 12.19 10.89
N GLN A 120 10.97 11.86 9.95
CA GLN A 120 9.82 10.99 10.21
C GLN A 120 10.26 9.62 10.74
N ASN A 121 11.27 9.01 10.11
CA ASN A 121 11.80 7.71 10.55
C ASN A 121 12.42 7.78 11.95
N LYS A 122 13.19 8.84 12.24
CA LYS A 122 13.82 9.02 13.54
C LYS A 122 12.79 9.30 14.63
N TYR A 123 11.84 10.20 14.41
CA TYR A 123 10.76 10.50 15.35
C TYR A 123 9.93 9.25 15.67
N ARG A 124 9.53 8.49 14.64
CA ARG A 124 8.82 7.21 14.82
C ARG A 124 9.63 6.19 15.63
N ASN A 125 10.94 6.10 15.39
CA ASN A 125 11.82 5.21 16.13
C ASN A 125 11.93 5.63 17.61
N LEU A 126 12.07 6.93 17.89
CA LEU A 126 12.07 7.48 19.25
C LEU A 126 10.77 7.17 19.98
N LEU A 127 9.61 7.40 19.36
CA LEU A 127 8.32 7.03 19.97
C LEU A 127 8.23 5.54 20.31
N LYS A 128 8.83 4.66 19.50
CA LYS A 128 8.79 3.22 19.70
C LYS A 128 9.80 2.72 20.74
N LYS A 129 11.03 3.24 20.73
CA LYS A 129 12.15 2.70 21.52
C LYS A 129 12.52 3.56 22.74
N GLN A 130 12.30 4.86 22.66
CA GLN A 130 12.73 5.85 23.67
C GLN A 130 11.65 6.93 23.86
N PRO A 131 10.40 6.56 24.22
CA PRO A 131 9.31 7.53 24.34
C PRO A 131 9.57 8.60 25.40
N GLU A 132 10.30 8.26 26.46
CA GLU A 132 10.67 9.21 27.52
C GLU A 132 11.51 10.38 27.00
N THR A 133 12.37 10.17 26.00
CA THR A 133 13.15 11.24 25.37
C THR A 133 12.23 12.27 24.72
N VAL A 134 11.19 11.81 24.01
CA VAL A 134 10.21 12.69 23.37
C VAL A 134 9.37 13.42 24.42
N ARG A 135 8.95 12.72 25.48
CA ARG A 135 8.19 13.33 26.60
C ARG A 135 9.02 14.37 27.35
N ALA A 136 10.29 14.10 27.61
CA ALA A 136 11.20 15.03 28.27
C ALA A 136 11.40 16.30 27.42
N ALA A 137 11.62 16.14 26.11
CA ALA A 137 11.72 17.27 25.19
C ALA A 137 10.42 18.10 25.15
N ALA A 138 9.25 17.44 25.12
CA ALA A 138 7.95 18.12 25.14
C ALA A 138 7.74 18.91 26.45
N ARG A 139 8.06 18.31 27.60
CA ARG A 139 7.99 18.98 28.91
C ARG A 139 8.90 20.21 28.98
N ARG A 140 10.14 20.10 28.50
CA ARG A 140 11.09 21.24 28.45
C ARG A 140 10.56 22.42 27.63
N LEU A 141 9.76 22.14 26.60
CA LEU A 141 9.23 23.14 25.68
C LEU A 141 7.80 23.60 26.03
N GLY A 142 7.20 23.10 27.12
CA GLY A 142 5.82 23.41 27.50
C GLY A 142 4.77 22.91 26.49
N VAL A 143 5.14 21.98 25.61
CA VAL A 143 4.23 21.41 24.60
C VAL A 143 3.54 20.19 25.21
N PRO A 144 2.21 20.04 25.07
CA PRO A 144 1.52 18.85 25.56
C PRO A 144 2.18 17.59 24.97
N ALA A 145 2.66 16.72 25.86
CA ALA A 145 3.25 15.45 25.44
C ALA A 145 2.19 14.66 24.66
N GLU A 146 2.60 14.11 23.52
CA GLU A 146 1.74 13.25 22.71
C GLU A 146 1.21 12.12 23.60
N PRO A 147 -0.12 11.93 23.74
CA PRO A 147 -0.62 10.74 24.40
C PRO A 147 -0.03 9.55 23.64
N PRO A 148 0.46 8.50 24.35
CA PRO A 148 0.99 7.32 23.70
C PRO A 148 -0.04 6.90 22.66
N ALA A 149 0.38 6.68 21.40
CA ALA A 149 -0.50 6.37 20.28
C ALA A 149 -1.54 5.35 20.76
N ALA A 150 -2.72 5.85 21.12
CA ALA A 150 -3.75 5.01 21.67
C ALA A 150 -4.19 4.22 20.45
N ARG A 151 -3.78 2.95 20.40
CA ARG A 151 -4.49 1.98 19.59
C ARG A 151 -5.97 2.27 19.89
N PRO A 152 -6.80 2.60 18.89
CA PRO A 152 -8.20 2.95 19.16
C PRO A 152 -8.73 1.91 20.14
N PRO A 153 -9.37 2.33 21.26
CA PRO A 153 -9.76 1.41 22.31
C PRO A 153 -10.41 0.20 21.67
N ARG A 154 -10.07 -1.04 22.08
CA ARG A 154 -10.63 -2.25 21.45
C ARG A 154 -12.16 -2.18 21.30
N LEU A 155 -12.81 -1.44 22.19
CA LEU A 155 -14.23 -1.10 22.18
C LEU A 155 -14.66 -0.23 20.98
N LEU A 156 -13.88 0.80 20.61
CA LEU A 156 -14.12 1.59 19.40
C LEU A 156 -13.95 0.74 18.15
N CYS A 157 -12.92 -0.12 18.09
CA CYS A 157 -12.76 -1.06 16.98
C CYS A 157 -13.95 -2.03 16.88
N ARG A 158 -14.38 -2.64 17.99
CA ARG A 158 -15.56 -3.52 18.00
C ARG A 158 -16.85 -2.81 17.62
N ARG A 159 -17.01 -1.54 18.02
CA ARG A 159 -18.18 -0.73 17.67
C ARG A 159 -18.19 -0.43 16.17
N LEU A 160 -17.04 -0.04 15.61
CA LEU A 160 -16.89 0.17 14.17
C LEU A 160 -17.08 -1.13 13.37
N GLU A 161 -16.54 -2.25 13.85
CA GLU A 161 -16.78 -3.58 13.26
C GLU A 161 -18.28 -3.92 13.25
N GLY A 162 -18.99 -3.73 14.36
CA GLY A 162 -20.43 -3.96 14.43
C GLY A 162 -21.26 -2.99 13.56
N GLU A 163 -20.85 -1.72 13.46
CA GLU A 163 -21.47 -0.76 12.55
C GLU A 163 -21.25 -1.16 11.07
N ILE A 164 -20.06 -1.63 10.74
CA ILE A 164 -19.72 -2.15 9.41
C ILE A 164 -20.58 -3.39 9.10
N ASP A 165 -20.68 -4.35 10.01
CA ASP A 165 -21.48 -5.57 9.82
C ASP A 165 -22.97 -5.25 9.65
N ALA A 166 -23.51 -4.32 10.45
CA ALA A 166 -24.89 -3.87 10.32
C ALA A 166 -25.17 -3.16 8.98
N LEU A 167 -24.20 -2.40 8.47
CA LEU A 167 -24.29 -1.80 7.14
C LEU A 167 -24.26 -2.87 6.04
N TYR A 168 -23.38 -3.87 6.16
CA TYR A 168 -23.32 -5.00 5.23
C TYR A 168 -24.63 -5.79 5.20
N GLU A 169 -25.26 -6.05 6.35
CA GLU A 169 -26.56 -6.73 6.40
C GLU A 169 -27.68 -5.90 5.78
N ARG A 170 -27.69 -4.58 6.02
CA ARG A 170 -28.69 -3.69 5.42
C ARG A 170 -28.56 -3.62 3.90
N ILE A 171 -27.33 -3.47 3.39
CA ILE A 171 -27.04 -3.44 1.96
C ILE A 171 -27.33 -4.81 1.35
N GLY A 172 -26.94 -5.89 2.01
CA GLY A 172 -27.21 -7.26 1.58
C GLY A 172 -28.71 -7.57 1.51
N ALA A 173 -29.51 -7.11 2.47
CA ALA A 173 -30.96 -7.27 2.47
C ALA A 173 -31.62 -6.51 1.32
N ALA A 174 -31.21 -5.26 1.09
CA ALA A 174 -31.70 -4.45 -0.04
C ALA A 174 -31.36 -5.10 -1.38
N LEU A 175 -30.12 -5.56 -1.56
CA LEU A 175 -29.69 -6.28 -2.77
C LEU A 175 -30.45 -7.60 -2.97
N ARG A 176 -30.73 -8.36 -1.89
CA ARG A 176 -31.51 -9.60 -1.99
C ARG A 176 -32.94 -9.32 -2.47
N ALA A 177 -33.60 -8.32 -1.88
CA ALA A 177 -34.95 -7.93 -2.27
C ALA A 177 -35.02 -7.41 -3.71
N GLU A 178 -34.02 -6.64 -4.15
CA GLU A 178 -33.93 -6.15 -5.52
C GLU A 178 -33.68 -7.28 -6.52
N ASN A 179 -32.80 -8.23 -6.19
CA ASN A 179 -32.58 -9.42 -7.03
C ASN A 179 -33.83 -10.30 -7.15
N GLU A 180 -34.61 -10.43 -6.09
CA GLU A 180 -35.87 -11.19 -6.12
C GLU A 180 -36.89 -10.52 -7.04
N ARG A 181 -37.08 -9.20 -6.92
CA ARG A 181 -37.95 -8.42 -7.84
C ARG A 181 -37.52 -8.55 -9.29
N LEU A 182 -36.22 -8.41 -9.57
CA LEU A 182 -35.69 -8.54 -10.92
C LEU A 182 -35.90 -9.95 -11.48
N ARG A 183 -35.81 -10.99 -10.66
CA ARG A 183 -36.11 -12.37 -11.08
C ARG A 183 -37.58 -12.57 -11.41
N GLU A 184 -38.48 -12.03 -10.60
CA GLU A 184 -39.93 -12.06 -10.88
C GLU A 184 -40.28 -11.30 -12.17
N GLU A 185 -39.64 -10.15 -12.39
CA GLU A 185 -39.84 -9.34 -13.59
C GLU A 185 -39.28 -10.02 -14.85
N ILE A 186 -38.09 -10.62 -14.77
CA ILE A 186 -37.54 -11.46 -15.84
C ILE A 186 -38.48 -12.64 -16.13
N GLY A 187 -39.03 -13.29 -15.11
CA GLY A 187 -39.99 -14.38 -15.28
C GLY A 187 -41.23 -13.94 -16.08
N ARG A 188 -41.85 -12.83 -15.67
CA ARG A 188 -43.01 -12.24 -16.37
C ARG A 188 -42.67 -11.87 -17.82
N LEU A 189 -41.55 -11.21 -18.04
CA LEU A 189 -41.12 -10.82 -19.39
C LEU A 189 -40.81 -12.04 -20.26
N CYS A 190 -40.27 -13.13 -19.70
CA CYS A 190 -40.06 -14.39 -20.42
C CYS A 190 -41.39 -15.03 -20.82
N GLU A 191 -42.36 -15.11 -19.93
CA GLU A 191 -43.71 -15.62 -20.22
C GLU A 191 -44.40 -14.80 -21.31
N GLU A 192 -44.35 -13.47 -21.19
CA GLU A 192 -44.91 -12.55 -22.20
C GLU A 192 -44.21 -12.72 -23.56
N ASN A 193 -42.88 -12.81 -23.57
CA ASN A 193 -42.13 -13.08 -24.80
C ASN A 193 -42.43 -14.46 -25.40
N GLU A 194 -42.66 -15.49 -24.59
CA GLU A 194 -43.09 -16.80 -25.09
C GLU A 194 -44.47 -16.73 -25.74
N ILE A 195 -45.42 -16.04 -25.12
CA ILE A 195 -46.75 -15.82 -25.68
C ILE A 195 -46.67 -15.05 -27.00
N LEU A 196 -45.89 -13.95 -27.03
CA LEU A 196 -45.67 -13.15 -28.24
C LEU A 196 -44.96 -13.94 -29.32
N ARG A 197 -43.97 -14.79 -28.98
CA ARG A 197 -43.30 -15.69 -29.94
C ARG A 197 -44.24 -16.76 -30.48
N ARG A 198 -45.15 -17.30 -29.66
CA ARG A 198 -46.18 -18.25 -30.12
C ARG A 198 -47.21 -17.56 -31.01
N ALA A 199 -47.60 -16.33 -30.69
CA ALA A 199 -48.50 -15.52 -31.51
C ALA A 199 -47.86 -15.10 -32.85
N ALA A 200 -46.59 -14.70 -32.83
CA ALA A 200 -45.82 -14.34 -34.03
C ALA A 200 -45.43 -15.58 -34.86
N GLY A 201 -45.15 -16.72 -34.22
CA GLY A 201 -44.93 -18.02 -34.87
C GLY A 201 -46.20 -18.60 -35.52
N GLY A 202 -47.38 -18.04 -35.20
CA GLY A 202 -48.64 -18.31 -35.89
C GLY A 202 -48.81 -17.54 -37.21
N GLN A 203 -47.91 -16.61 -37.53
CA GLN A 203 -47.87 -15.90 -38.82
C GLN A 203 -46.56 -16.20 -39.56
N ASN A 204 -46.28 -17.49 -39.77
CA ASN A 204 -45.47 -17.92 -40.92
C ASN A 204 -45.84 -19.35 -41.32
N ARG A 205 -47.07 -19.49 -41.82
CA ARG A 205 -47.39 -20.44 -42.90
C ARG A 205 -47.73 -19.61 -44.14
N PRO A 206 -46.89 -19.57 -45.17
CA PRO A 206 -47.42 -19.50 -46.51
C PRO A 206 -47.90 -20.91 -46.86
N ASP A 207 -49.20 -21.05 -47.11
CA ASP A 207 -49.75 -22.25 -47.74
C ASP A 207 -49.15 -22.39 -49.15
N GLU A 208 -48.70 -23.62 -49.44
CA GLU A 208 -48.61 -24.38 -50.70
C GLU A 208 -49.00 -23.65 -52.01
N GLU A 209 -48.32 -23.76 -53.15
CA GLU A 209 -48.03 -24.94 -53.98
C GLU A 209 -47.29 -24.41 -55.24
N GLY A 210 -46.43 -25.15 -55.94
CA GLY A 210 -46.89 -26.02 -57.02
C GLY A 210 -46.76 -25.36 -58.41
N LYS A 211 -45.93 -25.96 -59.27
CA LYS A 211 -45.68 -25.69 -60.69
C LYS A 211 -46.94 -25.42 -61.53
N GLY A 212 -46.79 -24.54 -62.53
CA GLY A 212 -47.72 -24.37 -63.66
C GLY A 212 -47.34 -23.16 -64.50
#